data_AF-A0A1X0Q601-F1
#
_entry.id   AF-A0A1X0Q601-F1
#
_cell.length_a   1.000
_cell.length_b   1.000
_cell.length_c   1.000
_cell.angle_alpha   90.00
_cell.angle_beta   90.00
_cell.angle_gamma   90.00
#
_symmetry.space_group_name_H-M   'P 1'
#
loop_
_entity.id
_entity.type
_entity.pdbx_description
1 polymer ?
#
loop_
_entity_poly.entity_id
_entity_poly.type
_entity_poly.pdbx_seq_one_letter_code
_entity_poly.pdbx_strand_id
1 'polypeptide(L)' 'MNPIEHLWTILKRNVHLRKPKNIKELEKYVVEEWYKIPKCICEKLVFSMNDRIFSLFEAKGHTTKY' A
#
# COMPACT_ATOMS: atom_id res chain seq x y z
N MET A 1 2.13 -10.10 7.78
CA MET A 1 1.37 -9.96 6.52
C MET A 1 0.25 -8.95 6.74
N ASN A 2 0.51 -7.68 6.40
CA ASN A 2 -0.41 -6.56 6.67
C ASN A 2 -0.81 -5.88 5.34
N PRO A 3 -2.09 -5.91 4.92
CA PRO A 3 -2.54 -5.31 3.67
C PRO A 3 -2.23 -3.83 3.51
N ILE A 4 -2.18 -3.09 4.63
CA ILE A 4 -1.95 -1.64 4.60
C ILE A 4 -0.55 -1.29 4.11
N GLU A 5 0.44 -2.20 4.23
CA GLU A 5 1.80 -1.98 3.73
C GLU A 5 1.83 -1.80 2.21
N HIS A 6 0.94 -2.48 1.50
CA HIS A 6 0.81 -2.32 0.06
C HIS A 6 0.19 -0.94 -0.26
N LEU A 7 -0.79 -0.48 0.53
CA LEU A 7 -1.36 0.87 0.39
C LEU A 7 -0.29 1.95 0.63
N TRP A 8 0.52 1.79 1.68
CA TRP A 8 1.64 2.69 1.96
C TRP A 8 2.67 2.71 0.84
N THR A 9 2.93 1.57 0.20
CA THR A 9 3.84 1.48 -0.94
C THR A 9 3.33 2.28 -2.15
N ILE A 10 2.03 2.18 -2.45
CA ILE A 10 1.38 2.97 -3.51
C ILE A 10 1.47 4.47 -3.20
N LEU A 11 1.14 4.87 -1.96
CA LEU A 11 1.19 6.26 -1.54
C LEU A 11 2.61 6.83 -1.65
N LYS A 12 3.61 6.15 -1.08
CA LYS A 12 5.01 6.57 -1.12
C LYS A 12 5.49 6.75 -2.56
N ARG A 13 5.13 5.82 -3.46
CA ARG A 13 5.48 5.91 -4.89
C ARG A 13 4.88 7.16 -5.54
N ASN A 14 3.58 7.40 -5.34
CA ASN A 14 2.89 8.54 -5.96
C ASN A 14 3.42 9.88 -5.44
N VAL A 15 3.65 9.99 -4.13
CA VAL A 15 4.26 11.17 -3.50
C VAL A 15 5.68 11.40 -4.04
N HIS A 16 6.47 10.33 -4.17
CA HIS A 16 7.84 10.42 -4.70
C HIS A 16 7.87 10.93 -6.15
N LEU A 17 6.93 10.49 -7.00
CA LEU A 17 6.82 10.96 -8.39
C LEU A 17 6.59 12.48 -8.49
N ARG A 18 6.00 13.10 -7.46
CA ARG A 18 5.79 14.55 -7.39
C ARG A 18 7.01 15.35 -6.95
N LYS A 19 8.09 14.67 -6.53
CA LYS A 19 9.38 15.26 -6.17
C LYS A 19 9.26 16.47 -5.22
N PRO A 20 8.67 16.30 -4.01
CA PRO A 20 8.57 17.38 -3.03
C PRO A 20 9.96 17.89 -2.65
N LYS A 21 10.12 19.21 -2.56
CA LYS A 21 11.40 19.87 -2.26
C LYS A 21 11.56 20.25 -0.80
N ASN A 22 10.48 20.22 -0.03
CA ASN A 22 10.44 20.58 1.38
C ASN A 22 9.33 19.82 2.12
N ILE A 23 9.34 19.87 3.45
CA ILE A 23 8.39 19.15 4.30
C ILE A 23 6.95 19.61 4.05
N LYS A 24 6.71 20.91 3.83
CA LYS A 24 5.35 21.43 3.57
C LYS A 24 4.75 20.87 2.27
N GLU A 25 5.56 20.80 1.21
CA GLU A 25 5.16 20.16 -0.05
C GLU A 25 4.92 18.66 0.14
N LEU A 26 5.80 17.98 0.89
CA LEU A 26 5.64 16.57 1.19
C LEU A 26 4.31 16.29 1.90
N GLU A 27 4.01 17.02 2.97
CA GLU A 27 2.75 16.92 3.71
C GLU A 27 1.54 17.14 2.81
N LYS A 28 1.55 18.23 2.03
CA LYS A 28 0.48 18.54 1.07
C LYS A 28 0.29 17.39 0.07
N TYR A 29 1.37 16.86 -0.50
CA TYR A 29 1.30 15.81 -1.49
C TYR A 29 0.83 14.48 -0.91
N VAL A 30 1.23 14.15 0.33
CA VAL A 30 0.74 12.96 1.03
C VAL A 30 -0.77 13.01 1.18
N VAL A 31 -1.33 14.14 1.62
CA VAL A 31 -2.79 14.31 1.78
C VAL A 31 -3.50 14.22 0.42
N GLU A 32 -3.02 14.93 -0.58
CA GLU A 32 -3.63 14.91 -1.92
C GLU A 32 -3.57 13.52 -2.57
N GLU A 33 -2.45 12.82 -2.49
CA GLU A 33 -2.32 11.47 -3.05
C GLU A 33 -3.12 10.45 -2.25
N TRP A 34 -3.29 10.62 -0.93
CA TRP A 34 -4.14 9.76 -0.11
C TRP A 34 -5.60 9.79 -0.59
N TYR A 35 -6.17 10.98 -0.77
CA TYR A 35 -7.56 11.13 -1.24
C TYR A 35 -7.77 10.72 -2.70
N LYS A 36 -6.71 10.65 -3.51
CA LYS A 36 -6.78 10.14 -4.88
C LYS A 36 -6.82 8.61 -4.97
N ILE A 37 -6.47 7.88 -3.90
CA ILE A 37 -6.46 6.42 -3.95
C ILE A 37 -7.90 5.92 -4.17
N PRO A 38 -8.17 5.22 -5.29
CA PRO A 38 -9.50 4.72 -5.56
C PRO A 38 -9.90 3.66 -4.53
N LYS A 39 -11.17 3.67 -4.12
CA LYS A 39 -11.73 2.67 -3.19
C LYS A 39 -11.50 1.22 -3.68
N CYS A 40 -11.51 1.00 -4.99
CA CYS A 40 -11.30 -0.32 -5.59
C CYS A 40 -9.90 -0.91 -5.27
N ILE A 41 -8.89 -0.08 -4.98
CA ILE A 41 -7.58 -0.54 -4.53
C ILE A 41 -7.70 -1.12 -3.11
N CYS A 42 -8.36 -0.40 -2.21
CA CYS A 42 -8.61 -0.87 -0.85
C CYS A 42 -9.42 -2.17 -0.84
N GLU A 43 -10.46 -2.25 -1.67
CA GLU A 43 -11.28 -3.47 -1.84
C GLU A 43 -10.42 -4.65 -2.31
N LYS A 44 -9.59 -4.46 -3.35
CA LYS A 44 -8.65 -5.50 -3.83
C LYS A 44 -7.68 -5.97 -2.75
N LEU A 45 -7.18 -5.06 -1.91
CA LEU A 45 -6.29 -5.42 -0.81
C LEU A 45 -6.99 -6.31 0.21
N VAL A 46 -8.23 -5.97 0.59
CA VAL A 46 -9.04 -6.78 1.51
C VAL A 46 -9.37 -8.13 0.90
N PHE A 47 -9.85 -8.18 -0.35
CA PHE A 47 -10.18 -9.43 -1.02
C PHE A 47 -8.97 -10.36 -1.19
N SER A 48 -7.77 -9.80 -1.38
CA SER A 48 -6.53 -10.60 -1.50
C SER A 48 -6.12 -11.31 -0.21
N MET A 49 -6.70 -10.99 0.95
CA MET A 49 -6.24 -11.54 2.23
C MET A 49 -6.36 -13.05 2.33
N ASN A 50 -7.41 -13.63 1.76
CA ASN A 50 -7.58 -15.09 1.75
C ASN A 50 -6.41 -15.76 1.02
N ASP A 51 -6.02 -15.25 -0.16
CA ASP A 51 -4.91 -15.80 -0.94
C ASP A 51 -3.56 -15.65 -0.20
N ARG A 52 -3.37 -14.56 0.52
CA ARG A 52 -2.15 -14.34 1.30
C ARG A 52 -2.07 -15.30 2.49
N ILE A 53 -3.18 -15.51 3.20
CA ILE A 53 -3.27 -16.47 4.31
C ILE A 53 -2.98 -17.88 3.81
N PHE A 54 -3.58 -18.26 2.68
CA PHE A 54 -3.29 -19.54 2.05
C PHE A 54 -1.80 -19.67 1.68
N SER A 55 -1.21 -18.62 1.10
CA SER A 55 0.22 -18.61 0.77
C SER A 55 1.12 -18.74 2.01
N LEU A 56 0.73 -18.15 3.15
CA LEU A 56 1.45 -18.27 4.41
C LEU A 56 1.34 -19.68 5.00
N PHE A 57 0.16 -20.29 4.88
CA PHE A 57 -0.08 -21.67 5.28
C PHE A 57 0.80 -22.64 4.48
N GLU A 58 0.81 -22.53 3.15
CA GLU A 58 1.68 -23.32 2.27
C GLU A 58 3.17 -23.10 2.57
N ALA A 59 3.54 -21.86 2.90
CA ALA A 59 4.89 -21.51 3.33
C ALA A 59 5.22 -21.99 4.76
N LYS A 60 4.31 -22.65 5.47
CA LYS A 60 4.47 -23.09 6.88
C LYS A 60 4.92 -21.95 7.81
N GLY A 61 4.42 -20.74 7.57
CA GLY A 61 4.79 -19.55 8.33
C GLY A 61 6.11 -18.88 7.92
N HIS A 62 6.82 -19.40 6.91
CA HIS A 62 7.98 -18.73 6.31
C HIS A 62 7.56 -17.57 5.39
N THR A 63 8.55 -16.86 4.83
CA THR A 63 8.34 -15.68 3.99
C THR A 63 7.47 -15.98 2.77
N THR A 64 6.53 -15.08 2.48
CA THR A 64 5.68 -15.12 1.29
C THR A 64 6.04 -14.00 0.31
N LYS A 65 5.51 -14.04 -0.91
CA LYS A 65 5.65 -12.95 -1.91
C LYS A 65 4.92 -11.65 -1.54
N TYR A 66 4.15 -11.65 -0.46
CA TYR A 66 3.26 -10.57 0.00
C TYR A 66 3.78 -9.85 1.23
#